data_AF-A0A167YF72-F1
#
_entry.id   AF-A0A167YF72-F1
#
_cell.length_a   1.000
_cell.length_b   1.000
_cell.length_c   1.000
_cell.angle_alpha   90.00
_cell.angle_beta   90.00
_cell.angle_gamma   90.00
#
_symmetry.space_group_name_H-M   'P 1'
#
loop_
_entity.id
_entity.type
_entity.pdbx_description
1 polymer ?
#
loop_
_entity_poly.entity_id
_entity_poly.type
_entity_poly.pdbx_seq_one_letter_code
_entity_poly.pdbx_strand_id
1 'polypeptide(L)'
;MGCGDNWMEALEIVRNDYVDPGKQTELVRELAQEGTDFVEKYDLVTVPEIAKDTWMMYMMSPERQKVNPFFLGGECIQVSYPVPEMKHDEKMMSMRGNNIHFSRATVFHELIPGHRLQYYYNSRSRPYRQLFDTPFWVEGWSLYWEMILWDDPRWTKTPRNRIGMLFWRLHRCARIIFSISFHLGRMTAQQCVDLLVNRAGHERATAEGEVRRSLAGDYSPLYQAGYMLGALQIYKLRQELVDTGLIPVKEFHDRFLRGNYMPIEMVRALLKDVPLNREYETCWKWYNFKN
;
A
#
# COMPACT_ATOMS: atom_id res chain seq x y z
N MET A 1 -10.16 18.22 15.10
CA MET A 1 -11.21 17.20 15.30
C MET A 1 -11.81 17.23 16.71
N GLY A 2 -11.30 18.07 17.63
CA GLY A 2 -11.86 18.20 18.99
C GLY A 2 -11.23 17.30 20.05
N CYS A 3 -10.33 16.39 19.67
CA CYS A 3 -9.82 15.32 20.55
C CYS A 3 -8.52 15.65 21.31
N GLY A 4 -7.97 16.87 21.22
CA GLY A 4 -6.65 17.20 21.78
C GLY A 4 -5.55 16.22 21.33
N ASP A 5 -4.78 15.68 22.28
CA ASP A 5 -3.72 14.68 22.05
C ASP A 5 -4.22 13.22 22.03
N ASN A 6 -5.53 13.00 22.21
CA ASN A 6 -6.12 11.66 22.21
C ASN A 6 -6.36 11.16 20.78
N TRP A 7 -5.31 10.62 20.16
CA TRP A 7 -5.39 10.11 18.79
C TRP A 7 -6.32 8.89 18.64
N MET A 8 -6.54 8.10 19.71
CA MET A 8 -7.47 6.96 19.70
C MET A 8 -8.93 7.42 19.57
N GLU A 9 -9.29 8.52 20.23
CA GLU A 9 -10.62 9.13 20.07
C GLU A 9 -10.79 9.71 18.66
N ALA A 10 -9.76 10.35 18.12
CA ALA A 10 -9.79 10.82 16.74
C ALA A 10 -9.91 9.67 15.72
N LEU A 11 -9.25 8.54 15.99
CA LEU A 11 -9.37 7.32 15.20
C LEU A 11 -10.79 6.75 15.29
N GLU A 12 -11.41 6.74 16.46
CA GLU A 12 -12.78 6.26 16.63
C GLU A 12 -13.80 7.11 15.88
N ILE A 13 -13.61 8.43 15.82
CA ILE A 13 -14.43 9.31 14.96
C ILE A 13 -14.31 8.89 13.49
N VAL A 14 -13.09 8.61 13.02
CA VAL A 14 -12.83 8.19 11.63
C VAL A 14 -13.41 6.81 11.32
N ARG A 15 -13.35 5.87 12.26
CA ARG A 15 -13.93 4.53 12.08
C ARG A 15 -15.45 4.57 11.89
N ASN A 16 -16.13 5.57 12.44
CA ASN A 16 -17.57 5.74 12.30
C ASN A 16 -17.98 6.53 11.04
N ASP A 17 -17.02 6.94 10.21
CA ASP A 17 -17.27 7.67 8.95
C ASP A 17 -17.29 6.71 7.75
N TYR A 18 -18.25 5.78 7.76
CA TYR A 18 -18.47 4.78 6.72
C TYR A 18 -19.72 5.11 5.89
N VAL A 19 -19.79 4.56 4.68
CA VAL A 19 -20.97 4.70 3.81
C VAL A 19 -22.00 3.60 4.11
N ASP A 20 -23.24 3.79 3.65
CA ASP A 20 -24.25 2.74 3.79
C ASP A 20 -23.93 1.51 2.92
N PRO A 21 -24.39 0.30 3.31
CA PRO A 21 -24.31 -0.88 2.46
C PRO A 21 -24.86 -0.61 1.05
N GLY A 22 -24.10 -0.99 0.02
CA GLY A 22 -24.42 -0.71 -1.38
C GLY A 22 -23.82 0.59 -1.94
N LYS A 23 -23.29 1.48 -1.10
CA LYS A 23 -22.61 2.72 -1.52
C LYS A 23 -21.09 2.60 -1.68
N GLN A 24 -20.49 1.52 -1.20
CA GLN A 24 -19.04 1.34 -1.24
C GLN A 24 -18.47 1.28 -2.66
N THR A 25 -19.19 0.72 -3.62
CA THR A 25 -18.73 0.61 -5.01
C THR A 25 -18.67 1.98 -5.70
N GLU A 26 -19.62 2.86 -5.40
CA GLU A 26 -19.63 4.26 -5.83
C GLU A 26 -18.44 5.01 -5.24
N LEU A 27 -18.21 4.89 -3.93
CA LEU A 27 -17.06 5.47 -3.25
C LEU A 27 -15.72 5.00 -3.85
N VAL A 28 -15.55 3.70 -4.09
CA VAL A 28 -14.31 3.15 -4.67
C VAL A 28 -14.06 3.72 -6.07
N ARG A 29 -15.12 3.88 -6.89
CA ARG A 29 -15.00 4.48 -8.22
C ARG A 29 -14.59 5.96 -8.15
N GLU A 30 -15.19 6.73 -7.25
CA GLU A 30 -14.84 8.14 -7.04
C GLU A 30 -13.38 8.30 -6.60
N LEU A 31 -12.95 7.47 -5.64
CA LEU A 31 -11.56 7.44 -5.19
C LEU A 31 -10.60 7.03 -6.32
N ALA A 32 -10.94 6.03 -7.13
CA ALA A 32 -10.11 5.62 -8.27
C ALA A 32 -9.93 6.77 -9.29
N GLN A 33 -11.01 7.50 -9.57
CA GLN A 33 -10.97 8.66 -10.45
C GLN A 33 -10.09 9.77 -9.88
N GLU A 34 -10.26 10.11 -8.60
CA GLU A 34 -9.49 11.16 -7.95
C GLU A 34 -7.97 10.92 -8.02
N GLY A 35 -7.55 9.66 -7.85
CA GLY A 35 -6.13 9.28 -7.88
C GLY A 35 -5.54 9.42 -9.27
N THR A 36 -6.32 9.01 -10.28
CA THR A 36 -5.98 9.14 -11.69
C THR A 36 -5.89 10.61 -12.09
N ASP A 37 -6.92 11.39 -11.79
CA ASP A 37 -6.98 12.82 -12.09
C ASP A 37 -5.81 13.58 -11.46
N PHE A 38 -5.44 13.22 -10.23
CA PHE A 38 -4.34 13.88 -9.54
C PHE A 38 -2.99 13.65 -10.24
N VAL A 39 -2.68 12.40 -10.59
CA VAL A 39 -1.38 12.11 -11.22
C VAL A 39 -1.30 12.62 -12.65
N GLU A 40 -2.42 12.66 -13.38
CA GLU A 40 -2.49 13.26 -14.73
C GLU A 40 -2.40 14.79 -14.67
N LYS A 41 -3.18 15.44 -13.80
CA LYS A 41 -3.21 16.91 -13.65
C LYS A 41 -1.85 17.50 -13.33
N TYR A 42 -1.05 16.81 -12.51
CA TYR A 42 0.28 17.27 -12.09
C TYR A 42 1.42 16.60 -12.86
N ASP A 43 1.10 15.90 -13.95
CA ASP A 43 2.04 15.23 -14.84
C ASP A 43 3.06 14.35 -14.08
N LEU A 44 2.58 13.56 -13.12
CA LEU A 44 3.45 12.81 -12.20
C LEU A 44 3.88 11.46 -12.78
N VAL A 45 3.03 10.81 -13.58
CA VAL A 45 3.33 9.52 -14.23
C VAL A 45 2.43 9.36 -15.44
N THR A 46 2.89 8.67 -16.49
CA THR A 46 2.06 8.37 -17.66
C THR A 46 1.04 7.28 -17.32
N VAL A 47 -0.25 7.63 -17.42
CA VAL A 47 -1.37 6.70 -17.24
C VAL A 47 -2.01 6.39 -18.60
N PRO A 48 -1.85 5.16 -19.13
CA PRO A 48 -2.48 4.77 -20.39
C PRO A 48 -4.01 4.64 -20.25
N GLU A 49 -4.76 5.00 -21.30
CA GLU A 49 -6.24 4.92 -21.30
C GLU A 49 -6.77 3.53 -20.91
N ILE A 50 -6.17 2.48 -21.47
CA ILE A 50 -6.51 1.09 -21.13
C ILE A 50 -6.30 0.79 -19.64
N ALA A 51 -5.32 1.41 -18.99
CA ALA A 51 -5.12 1.23 -17.56
C ALA A 51 -6.26 1.83 -16.73
N LYS A 52 -6.83 2.97 -17.19
CA LYS A 52 -7.96 3.68 -16.58
C LYS A 52 -9.28 2.93 -16.73
N ASP A 53 -9.52 2.34 -17.90
CA ASP A 53 -10.84 1.84 -18.27
C ASP A 53 -11.07 0.35 -17.96
N THR A 54 -10.00 -0.45 -17.84
CA THR A 54 -10.16 -1.92 -17.83
C THR A 54 -9.88 -2.58 -16.48
N TRP A 55 -9.97 -1.84 -15.36
CA TRP A 55 -9.94 -2.47 -14.04
C TRP A 55 -11.34 -2.95 -13.65
N MET A 56 -11.41 -4.04 -12.90
CA MET A 56 -12.66 -4.64 -12.45
C MET A 56 -12.81 -4.52 -10.94
N MET A 57 -14.06 -4.51 -10.46
CA MET A 57 -14.41 -4.48 -9.05
C MET A 57 -15.21 -5.74 -8.69
N TYR A 58 -14.81 -6.43 -7.62
CA TYR A 58 -15.51 -7.60 -7.11
C TYR A 58 -15.79 -7.45 -5.62
N MET A 59 -16.98 -7.84 -5.17
CA MET A 59 -17.29 -7.93 -3.74
C MET A 59 -16.81 -9.28 -3.19
N MET A 60 -16.10 -9.28 -2.07
CA MET A 60 -15.68 -10.51 -1.41
C MET A 60 -16.85 -11.22 -0.72
N SER A 61 -16.87 -12.55 -0.75
CA SER A 61 -17.84 -13.35 0.03
C SER A 61 -17.62 -13.17 1.53
N PRO A 62 -18.65 -13.40 2.38
CA PRO A 62 -18.52 -13.31 3.84
C PRO A 62 -17.35 -14.14 4.40
N GLU A 63 -17.15 -15.35 3.90
CA GLU A 63 -16.09 -16.26 4.33
C GLU A 63 -14.73 -15.69 3.99
N ARG A 64 -14.59 -15.10 2.80
CA ARG A 64 -13.34 -14.48 2.37
C ARG A 64 -13.03 -13.21 3.16
N GLN A 65 -14.04 -12.44 3.55
CA GLN A 65 -13.87 -11.25 4.42
C GLN A 65 -13.33 -11.61 5.81
N LYS A 66 -13.64 -12.81 6.33
CA LYS A 66 -13.09 -13.30 7.61
C LYS A 66 -11.59 -13.60 7.56
N VAL A 67 -11.05 -13.87 6.37
CA VAL A 67 -9.63 -14.10 6.14
C VAL A 67 -8.93 -12.81 5.69
N ASN A 68 -9.60 -12.02 4.86
CA ASN A 68 -9.11 -10.78 4.27
C ASN A 68 -10.08 -9.63 4.63
N PRO A 69 -9.92 -9.01 5.81
CA PRO A 69 -10.86 -8.02 6.31
C PRO A 69 -10.79 -6.66 5.59
N PHE A 70 -9.86 -6.51 4.64
CA PHE A 70 -9.59 -5.27 3.91
C PHE A 70 -9.56 -5.50 2.41
N PHE A 71 -9.54 -4.41 1.64
CA PHE A 71 -9.47 -4.52 0.18
C PHE A 71 -8.17 -5.17 -0.24
N LEU A 72 -8.26 -5.95 -1.32
CA LEU A 72 -7.11 -6.51 -2.02
C LEU A 72 -7.15 -6.01 -3.45
N GLY A 73 -6.01 -5.93 -4.10
CA GLY A 73 -5.97 -5.57 -5.51
C GLY A 73 -5.07 -6.44 -6.36
N GLY A 74 -4.78 -5.89 -7.54
CA GLY A 74 -4.06 -6.52 -8.62
C GLY A 74 -4.67 -6.14 -9.97
N GLU A 75 -5.03 -7.12 -10.80
CA GLU A 75 -5.79 -6.84 -12.03
C GLU A 75 -7.22 -6.33 -11.76
N CYS A 76 -7.74 -6.60 -10.56
CA CYS A 76 -9.04 -6.14 -10.08
C CYS A 76 -8.94 -5.67 -8.64
N ILE A 77 -9.82 -4.77 -8.22
CA ILE A 77 -10.01 -4.41 -6.81
C ILE A 77 -11.10 -5.29 -6.19
N GLN A 78 -10.73 -5.99 -5.13
CA GLN A 78 -11.62 -6.84 -4.34
C GLN A 78 -12.04 -6.08 -3.09
N VAL A 79 -13.33 -5.78 -3.00
CA VAL A 79 -13.93 -4.95 -1.97
C VAL A 79 -14.44 -5.84 -0.83
N SER A 80 -13.89 -5.62 0.35
CA SER A 80 -14.30 -6.25 1.62
C SER A 80 -15.31 -5.33 2.31
N TYR A 81 -16.61 -5.58 2.10
CA TYR A 81 -17.70 -4.73 2.62
C TYR A 81 -18.97 -5.57 2.85
N PRO A 82 -19.90 -5.15 3.74
CA PRO A 82 -21.13 -5.89 4.02
C PRO A 82 -21.87 -6.42 2.80
N VAL A 83 -22.24 -7.70 2.87
CA VAL A 83 -23.21 -8.35 1.98
C VAL A 83 -24.45 -8.79 2.78
N PRO A 84 -25.61 -9.02 2.14
CA PRO A 84 -26.88 -9.28 2.84
C PRO A 84 -26.82 -10.40 3.88
N GLU A 85 -26.04 -11.45 3.62
CA GLU A 85 -25.95 -12.68 4.40
C GLU A 85 -25.18 -12.53 5.71
N MET A 86 -24.44 -11.43 5.90
CA MET A 86 -23.63 -11.20 7.10
C MET A 86 -24.48 -10.83 8.32
N LYS A 87 -24.03 -11.26 9.51
CA LYS A 87 -24.63 -10.86 10.79
C LYS A 87 -24.42 -9.37 11.05
N HIS A 88 -25.29 -8.75 11.84
CA HIS A 88 -25.22 -7.30 12.11
C HIS A 88 -23.83 -6.86 12.62
N ASP A 89 -23.28 -7.56 13.62
CA ASP A 89 -21.96 -7.20 14.17
C ASP A 89 -20.85 -7.35 13.13
N GLU A 90 -20.88 -8.40 12.30
CA GLU A 90 -19.92 -8.60 11.20
C GLU A 90 -20.02 -7.47 10.16
N LYS A 91 -21.24 -6.99 9.87
CA LYS A 91 -21.47 -5.85 8.99
C LYS A 91 -20.85 -4.58 9.58
N MET A 92 -21.11 -4.29 10.86
CA MET A 92 -20.57 -3.13 11.54
C MET A 92 -19.04 -3.12 11.54
N MET A 93 -18.41 -4.26 11.83
CA MET A 93 -16.96 -4.41 11.79
C MET A 93 -16.39 -4.16 10.40
N SER A 94 -17.02 -4.73 9.37
CA SER A 94 -16.59 -4.56 7.97
C SER A 94 -16.71 -3.10 7.52
N MET A 95 -17.80 -2.39 7.86
CA MET A 95 -17.96 -0.97 7.55
C MET A 95 -16.93 -0.10 8.26
N ARG A 96 -16.69 -0.34 9.55
CA ARG A 96 -15.71 0.42 10.35
C ARG A 96 -14.28 0.19 9.88
N GLY A 97 -13.95 -1.05 9.53
CA GLY A 97 -12.64 -1.45 8.99
C GLY A 97 -12.38 -0.97 7.57
N ASN A 98 -13.44 -0.69 6.80
CA ASN A 98 -13.37 -0.20 5.42
C ASN A 98 -14.14 1.14 5.27
N ASN A 99 -14.00 2.02 6.25
CA ASN A 99 -14.60 3.36 6.24
C ASN A 99 -14.04 4.22 5.10
N ILE A 100 -14.59 5.42 4.89
CA ILE A 100 -14.23 6.31 3.78
C ILE A 100 -12.72 6.60 3.76
N HIS A 101 -12.14 6.92 4.91
CA HIS A 101 -10.75 7.37 5.01
C HIS A 101 -9.74 6.21 4.94
N PHE A 102 -10.13 5.02 5.39
CA PHE A 102 -9.29 3.83 5.25
C PHE A 102 -9.34 3.32 3.81
N SER A 103 -10.54 3.23 3.23
CA SER A 103 -10.75 2.87 1.82
C SER A 103 -9.97 3.80 0.90
N ARG A 104 -9.94 5.10 1.19
CA ARG A 104 -9.16 6.09 0.45
C ARG A 104 -7.71 5.64 0.23
N ALA A 105 -6.96 5.35 1.30
CA ALA A 105 -5.56 4.95 1.17
C ALA A 105 -5.40 3.62 0.41
N THR A 106 -6.30 2.66 0.67
CA THR A 106 -6.23 1.34 0.01
C THR A 106 -6.56 1.42 -1.48
N VAL A 107 -7.55 2.22 -1.89
CA VAL A 107 -7.91 2.36 -3.30
C VAL A 107 -6.74 2.92 -4.13
N PHE A 108 -6.02 3.92 -3.63
CA PHE A 108 -4.83 4.44 -4.32
C PHE A 108 -3.68 3.44 -4.37
N HIS A 109 -3.54 2.63 -3.31
CA HIS A 109 -2.56 1.56 -3.24
C HIS A 109 -2.84 0.47 -4.29
N GLU A 110 -4.11 0.07 -4.44
CA GLU A 110 -4.49 -1.02 -5.33
C GLU A 110 -4.68 -0.61 -6.79
N LEU A 111 -5.15 0.62 -7.04
CA LEU A 111 -5.47 1.09 -8.38
C LEU A 111 -4.37 2.00 -8.94
N ILE A 112 -4.74 3.20 -9.37
CA ILE A 112 -3.83 4.19 -9.95
C ILE A 112 -3.53 5.21 -8.85
N PRO A 113 -2.24 5.53 -8.60
CA PRO A 113 -1.04 5.10 -9.34
C PRO A 113 -0.34 3.81 -8.85
N GLY A 114 -0.93 3.07 -7.91
CA GLY A 114 -0.36 1.85 -7.32
C GLY A 114 -0.39 0.60 -8.22
N HIS A 115 -0.91 -0.51 -7.69
CA HIS A 115 -0.76 -1.86 -8.27
C HIS A 115 -1.33 -1.98 -9.68
N ARG A 116 -2.52 -1.45 -9.96
CA ARG A 116 -3.15 -1.53 -11.28
C ARG A 116 -2.26 -0.96 -12.39
N LEU A 117 -1.65 0.19 -12.12
CA LEU A 117 -0.73 0.83 -13.06
C LEU A 117 0.55 0.00 -13.20
N GLN A 118 1.11 -0.46 -12.08
CA GLN A 118 2.31 -1.30 -12.09
C GLN A 118 2.13 -2.57 -12.92
N TYR A 119 1.03 -3.29 -12.72
CA TYR A 119 0.74 -4.54 -13.43
C TYR A 119 0.45 -4.32 -14.92
N TYR A 120 -0.14 -3.17 -15.27
CA TYR A 120 -0.28 -2.77 -16.67
C TYR A 120 1.09 -2.71 -17.37
N TYR A 121 2.08 -2.08 -16.73
CA TYR A 121 3.43 -1.98 -17.30
C TYR A 121 4.19 -3.32 -17.23
N ASN A 122 4.09 -4.07 -16.13
CA ASN A 122 4.81 -5.34 -15.96
C ASN A 122 4.41 -6.40 -17.00
N SER A 123 3.16 -6.37 -17.49
CA SER A 123 2.69 -7.28 -18.55
C SER A 123 3.15 -6.89 -19.96
N ARG A 124 3.63 -5.66 -20.16
CA ARG A 124 3.89 -5.09 -21.51
C ARG A 124 5.34 -4.64 -21.72
N SER A 125 6.02 -4.24 -20.66
CA SER A 125 7.38 -3.73 -20.71
C SER A 125 8.33 -4.73 -20.09
N ARG A 126 9.25 -5.29 -20.87
CA ARG A 126 10.22 -6.29 -20.39
C ARG A 126 9.58 -7.48 -19.65
N PRO A 127 8.52 -8.12 -20.19
CA PRO A 127 7.77 -9.17 -19.49
C PRO A 127 8.60 -10.41 -19.15
N TYR A 128 9.74 -10.61 -19.81
CA TYR A 128 10.73 -11.65 -19.46
C TYR A 128 11.27 -11.53 -18.02
N ARG A 129 11.03 -10.41 -17.33
CA ARG A 129 11.39 -10.21 -15.92
C ARG A 129 10.35 -10.70 -14.91
N GLN A 130 9.17 -11.16 -15.35
CA GLN A 130 8.10 -11.63 -14.45
C GLN A 130 8.53 -12.70 -13.44
N LEU A 131 9.53 -13.52 -13.80
CA LEU A 131 10.09 -14.56 -12.92
C LEU A 131 10.85 -13.99 -11.68
N PHE A 132 11.17 -12.70 -11.66
CA PHE A 132 11.94 -12.05 -10.60
C PHE A 132 11.08 -11.18 -9.68
N ASP A 133 9.77 -11.48 -9.59
CA ASP A 133 8.85 -10.75 -8.72
C ASP A 133 9.30 -10.80 -7.25
N THR A 134 9.19 -9.65 -6.57
CA THR A 134 9.47 -9.52 -5.14
C THR A 134 8.48 -8.55 -4.49
N PRO A 135 8.13 -8.77 -3.21
CA PRO A 135 7.31 -7.81 -2.47
C PRO A 135 7.98 -6.44 -2.34
N PHE A 136 9.32 -6.37 -2.39
CA PHE A 136 10.07 -5.10 -2.38
C PHE A 136 9.80 -4.24 -3.62
N TRP A 137 9.53 -4.87 -4.76
CA TRP A 137 9.15 -4.18 -5.99
C TRP A 137 7.66 -3.84 -6.01
N VAL A 138 6.82 -4.84 -5.79
CA VAL A 138 5.36 -4.74 -5.94
C VAL A 138 4.78 -3.84 -4.87
N GLU A 139 4.91 -4.26 -3.62
CA GLU A 139 4.33 -3.54 -2.48
C GLU A 139 5.08 -2.23 -2.19
N GLY A 140 6.39 -2.22 -2.50
CA GLY A 140 7.21 -1.02 -2.39
C GLY A 140 6.72 0.12 -3.28
N TRP A 141 6.32 -0.17 -4.53
CA TRP A 141 5.80 0.85 -5.45
C TRP A 141 4.50 1.49 -4.94
N SER A 142 3.54 0.66 -4.55
CA SER A 142 2.22 1.15 -4.12
C SER A 142 2.31 1.92 -2.81
N LEU A 143 3.13 1.45 -1.86
CA LEU A 143 3.36 2.19 -0.61
C LEU A 143 4.21 3.46 -0.82
N TYR A 144 5.14 3.47 -1.78
CA TYR A 144 5.86 4.68 -2.16
C TYR A 144 4.91 5.80 -2.58
N TRP A 145 3.87 5.50 -3.36
CA TRP A 145 2.86 6.51 -3.72
C TRP A 145 2.08 7.04 -2.53
N GLU A 146 1.75 6.21 -1.55
CA GLU A 146 1.13 6.72 -0.32
C GLU A 146 2.04 7.69 0.44
N MET A 147 3.36 7.50 0.36
CA MET A 147 4.34 8.47 0.89
C MET A 147 4.34 9.76 0.08
N ILE A 148 4.34 9.68 -1.25
CA ILE A 148 4.28 10.86 -2.12
C ILE A 148 3.00 11.66 -1.89
N LEU A 149 1.84 11.02 -1.83
CA LEU A 149 0.56 11.70 -1.55
C LEU A 149 0.54 12.34 -0.15
N TRP A 150 1.22 11.71 0.81
CA TRP A 150 1.38 12.29 2.16
C TRP A 150 2.20 13.58 2.12
N ASP A 151 3.32 13.58 1.40
CA ASP A 151 4.24 14.72 1.35
C ASP A 151 3.77 15.84 0.40
N ASP A 152 2.99 15.51 -0.63
CA ASP A 152 2.60 16.48 -1.66
C ASP A 152 1.56 17.50 -1.12
N PRO A 153 1.86 18.80 -1.02
CA PRO A 153 0.93 19.79 -0.49
C PRO A 153 -0.32 19.99 -1.37
N ARG A 154 -0.28 19.58 -2.64
CA ARG A 154 -1.40 19.68 -3.58
C ARG A 154 -2.44 18.60 -3.37
N TRP A 155 -2.10 17.53 -2.65
CA TRP A 155 -3.01 16.46 -2.31
C TRP A 155 -3.89 16.81 -1.09
N THR A 156 -5.21 16.74 -1.25
CA THR A 156 -6.16 17.12 -0.21
C THR A 156 -6.10 16.16 0.98
N LYS A 157 -5.59 16.67 2.10
CA LYS A 157 -5.41 15.95 3.36
C LYS A 157 -6.21 16.59 4.49
N THR A 158 -7.52 16.35 4.49
CA THR A 158 -8.37 16.68 5.66
C THR A 158 -7.83 15.96 6.91
N PRO A 159 -8.09 16.46 8.14
CA PRO A 159 -7.65 15.78 9.36
C PRO A 159 -8.05 14.29 9.41
N ARG A 160 -9.27 13.95 8.95
CA ARG A 160 -9.75 12.57 8.87
C ARG A 160 -8.97 11.72 7.86
N ASN A 161 -8.72 12.27 6.65
CA ASN A 161 -7.88 11.59 5.65
C ASN A 161 -6.46 11.34 6.19
N ARG A 162 -5.89 12.28 6.94
CA ARG A 162 -4.56 12.11 7.54
C ARG A 162 -4.52 10.94 8.52
N ILE A 163 -5.57 10.76 9.32
CA ILE A 163 -5.69 9.61 10.23
C ILE A 163 -5.75 8.30 9.43
N GLY A 164 -6.53 8.22 8.36
CA GLY A 164 -6.58 7.03 7.51
C GLY A 164 -5.22 6.67 6.91
N MET A 165 -4.50 7.66 6.36
CA MET A 165 -3.15 7.46 5.83
C MET A 165 -2.15 6.99 6.91
N LEU A 166 -2.21 7.59 8.11
CA LEU A 166 -1.33 7.24 9.21
C LEU A 166 -1.68 5.88 9.84
N PHE A 167 -2.95 5.52 9.92
CA PHE A 167 -3.42 4.21 10.37
C PHE A 167 -2.76 3.12 9.54
N TRP A 168 -2.85 3.24 8.21
CA TRP A 168 -2.27 2.24 7.32
C TRP A 168 -0.75 2.24 7.32
N ARG A 169 -0.10 3.40 7.43
CA ARG A 169 1.36 3.49 7.61
C ARG A 169 1.79 2.79 8.90
N LEU A 170 1.09 3.03 10.01
CA LEU A 170 1.34 2.41 11.30
C LEU A 170 1.12 0.89 11.28
N HIS A 171 0.06 0.44 10.61
CA HIS A 171 -0.22 -0.97 10.34
C HIS A 171 0.96 -1.65 9.63
N ARG A 172 1.51 -1.05 8.57
CA ARG A 172 2.67 -1.62 7.86
C ARG A 172 3.94 -1.64 8.70
N CYS A 173 4.18 -0.61 9.52
CA CYS A 173 5.26 -0.65 10.50
C CYS A 173 5.08 -1.80 11.51
N ALA A 174 3.85 -2.00 12.02
CA ALA A 174 3.56 -3.06 12.97
C ALA A 174 3.73 -4.45 12.34
N ARG A 175 3.34 -4.64 11.07
CA ARG A 175 3.54 -5.89 10.31
C ARG A 175 5.00 -6.32 10.21
N ILE A 176 5.90 -5.37 10.01
CA ILE A 176 7.33 -5.65 9.96
C ILE A 176 7.82 -6.13 11.31
N ILE A 177 7.46 -5.40 12.38
CA ILE A 177 7.88 -5.73 13.74
C ILE A 177 7.37 -7.11 14.12
N PHE A 178 6.06 -7.38 13.97
CA PHE A 178 5.51 -8.64 14.41
C PHE A 178 5.98 -9.81 13.54
N SER A 179 6.07 -9.64 12.21
CA SER A 179 6.45 -10.73 11.31
C SER A 179 7.87 -11.20 11.63
N ILE A 180 8.82 -10.28 11.71
CA ILE A 180 10.21 -10.61 12.01
C ILE A 180 10.33 -11.16 13.43
N SER A 181 9.67 -10.53 14.41
CA SER A 181 9.76 -10.98 15.80
C SER A 181 9.18 -12.37 16.03
N PHE A 182 8.07 -12.70 15.37
CA PHE A 182 7.47 -14.04 15.42
C PHE A 182 8.41 -15.09 14.84
N HIS A 183 8.94 -14.86 13.63
CA HIS A 183 9.84 -15.81 12.97
C HIS A 183 11.20 -15.96 13.66
N LEU A 184 11.61 -14.97 14.46
CA LEU A 184 12.78 -15.04 15.34
C LEU A 184 12.48 -15.63 16.74
N GLY A 185 11.25 -16.08 16.99
CA GLY A 185 10.85 -16.64 18.29
C GLY A 185 10.80 -15.61 19.44
N ARG A 186 10.75 -14.31 19.13
CA ARG A 186 10.72 -13.21 20.11
C ARG A 186 9.31 -12.77 20.50
N MET A 187 8.31 -13.09 19.68
CA MET A 187 6.91 -12.81 19.95
C MET A 187 6.05 -14.05 19.69
N THR A 188 5.04 -14.27 20.52
CA THR A 188 3.96 -15.24 20.25
C THR A 188 2.91 -14.62 19.32
N ALA A 189 2.10 -15.44 18.66
CA ALA A 189 1.00 -14.96 17.82
C ALA A 189 0.03 -14.04 18.58
N GLN A 190 -0.24 -14.33 19.86
CA GLN A 190 -1.09 -13.48 20.70
C GLN A 190 -0.47 -12.10 20.93
N GLN A 191 0.84 -12.03 21.17
CA GLN A 191 1.56 -10.76 21.30
C GLN A 191 1.54 -9.97 19.99
N CYS A 192 1.55 -10.63 18.83
CA CYS A 192 1.39 -9.98 17.53
C CYS A 192 0.00 -9.34 17.39
N VAL A 193 -1.06 -10.03 17.83
CA VAL A 193 -2.44 -9.50 17.83
C VAL A 193 -2.52 -8.30 18.76
N ASP A 194 -1.99 -8.41 19.98
CA ASP A 194 -2.03 -7.33 20.95
C ASP A 194 -1.22 -6.10 20.50
N LEU A 195 -0.14 -6.29 19.74
CA LEU A 195 0.57 -5.18 19.09
C LEU A 195 -0.36 -4.41 18.15
N LEU A 196 -1.09 -5.10 17.26
CA LEU A 196 -2.00 -4.45 16.31
C LEU A 196 -3.16 -3.74 17.01
N VAL A 197 -3.73 -4.34 18.06
CA VAL A 197 -4.81 -3.74 18.83
C VAL A 197 -4.32 -2.51 19.59
N ASN A 198 -3.28 -2.66 20.40
CA ASN A 198 -2.87 -1.64 21.37
C ASN A 198 -2.05 -0.51 20.74
N ARG A 199 -1.29 -0.81 19.67
CA ARG A 199 -0.37 0.16 19.05
C ARG A 199 -0.83 0.67 17.70
N ALA A 200 -1.53 -0.13 16.90
CA ALA A 200 -2.05 0.30 15.60
C ALA A 200 -3.54 0.66 15.63
N GLY A 201 -4.26 0.33 16.71
CA GLY A 201 -5.68 0.65 16.84
C GLY A 201 -6.56 -0.21 15.93
N HIS A 202 -6.20 -1.47 15.71
CA HIS A 202 -7.12 -2.41 15.07
C HIS A 202 -8.19 -2.90 16.04
N GLU A 203 -9.36 -3.25 15.51
CA GLU A 203 -10.31 -4.11 16.23
C GLU A 203 -9.72 -5.52 16.37
N ARG A 204 -10.02 -6.20 17.48
CA ARG A 204 -9.36 -7.47 17.84
C ARG A 204 -9.54 -8.56 16.78
N ALA A 205 -10.76 -8.79 16.29
CA ALA A 205 -10.97 -9.84 15.28
C ALA A 205 -10.24 -9.55 13.95
N THR A 206 -10.16 -8.27 13.58
CA THR A 206 -9.39 -7.82 12.39
C THR A 206 -7.90 -8.06 12.59
N ALA A 207 -7.36 -7.76 13.77
CA ALA A 207 -5.97 -8.05 14.13
C ALA A 207 -5.66 -9.55 14.12
N GLU A 208 -6.57 -10.38 14.63
CA GLU A 208 -6.44 -11.85 14.60
C GLU A 208 -6.43 -12.38 13.16
N GLY A 209 -7.31 -11.86 12.30
CA GLY A 209 -7.33 -12.19 10.86
C GLY A 209 -6.01 -11.83 10.17
N GLU A 210 -5.50 -10.63 10.43
CA GLU A 210 -4.23 -10.15 9.86
C GLU A 210 -3.03 -11.00 10.30
N VAL A 211 -2.93 -11.30 11.60
CA VAL A 211 -1.84 -12.13 12.14
C VAL A 211 -1.94 -13.54 11.58
N ARG A 212 -3.14 -14.15 11.57
CA ARG A 212 -3.35 -15.49 11.01
C ARG A 212 -2.90 -15.54 9.55
N ARG A 213 -3.34 -14.59 8.72
CA ARG A 213 -2.94 -14.53 7.29
C ARG A 213 -1.44 -14.32 7.13
N SER A 214 -0.84 -13.43 7.91
CA SER A 214 0.60 -13.13 7.81
C SER A 214 1.50 -14.30 8.23
N LEU A 215 0.99 -15.24 9.03
CA LEU A 215 1.74 -16.37 9.59
C LEU A 215 1.29 -17.74 9.05
N ALA A 216 0.32 -17.79 8.13
CA ALA A 216 -0.25 -19.03 7.58
C ALA A 216 0.70 -19.81 6.65
N GLY A 217 1.89 -19.28 6.34
CA GLY A 217 2.89 -19.91 5.48
C GLY A 217 2.83 -19.51 4.01
N ASP A 218 1.78 -18.81 3.58
CA ASP A 218 1.63 -18.31 2.20
C ASP A 218 2.66 -17.21 1.84
N TYR A 219 3.20 -16.54 2.85
CA TYR A 219 4.13 -15.43 2.71
C TYR A 219 5.48 -15.75 3.33
N SER A 220 6.56 -15.29 2.68
CA SER A 220 7.88 -15.36 3.29
C SER A 220 7.97 -14.45 4.51
N PRO A 221 8.87 -14.72 5.48
CA PRO A 221 9.03 -13.87 6.67
C PRO A 221 9.35 -12.40 6.34
N LEU A 222 9.97 -12.16 5.18
CA LEU A 222 10.35 -10.84 4.67
C LEU A 222 9.24 -10.14 3.86
N TYR A 223 8.14 -10.82 3.54
CA TYR A 223 7.06 -10.23 2.74
C TYR A 223 6.54 -8.93 3.35
N GLN A 224 6.32 -8.92 4.66
CA GLN A 224 5.87 -7.74 5.38
C GLN A 224 6.88 -6.59 5.37
N ALA A 225 8.17 -6.92 5.35
CA ALA A 225 9.25 -5.95 5.21
C ALA A 225 9.32 -5.35 3.79
N GLY A 226 8.93 -6.12 2.78
CA GLY A 226 8.94 -5.70 1.38
C GLY A 226 8.19 -4.39 1.13
N TYR A 227 7.02 -4.20 1.76
CA TYR A 227 6.23 -2.96 1.69
C TYR A 227 7.07 -1.73 2.03
N MET A 228 7.46 -1.57 3.30
CA MET A 228 8.10 -0.33 3.78
C MET A 228 9.53 -0.21 3.27
N LEU A 229 10.31 -1.31 3.28
CA LEU A 229 11.70 -1.24 2.84
C LEU A 229 11.79 -0.94 1.35
N GLY A 230 10.95 -1.58 0.53
CA GLY A 230 10.84 -1.26 -0.89
C GLY A 230 10.44 0.18 -1.14
N ALA A 231 9.40 0.66 -0.44
CA ALA A 231 8.95 2.05 -0.56
C ALA A 231 10.03 3.06 -0.16
N LEU A 232 10.76 2.80 0.95
CA LEU A 232 11.85 3.66 1.40
C LEU A 232 13.03 3.66 0.41
N GLN A 233 13.35 2.53 -0.22
CA GLN A 233 14.36 2.47 -1.28
C GLN A 233 13.96 3.34 -2.47
N ILE A 234 12.73 3.19 -2.98
CA ILE A 234 12.24 4.00 -4.11
C ILE A 234 12.20 5.48 -3.73
N TYR A 235 11.75 5.79 -2.50
CA TYR A 235 11.70 7.15 -1.98
C TYR A 235 13.10 7.78 -1.91
N LYS A 236 14.10 7.03 -1.42
CA LYS A 236 15.49 7.50 -1.37
C LYS A 236 16.10 7.69 -2.75
N LEU A 237 15.76 6.80 -3.69
CA LEU A 237 16.17 6.95 -5.08
C LEU A 237 15.56 8.20 -5.73
N ARG A 238 14.27 8.46 -5.48
CA ARG A 238 13.61 9.71 -5.88
C ARG A 238 14.31 10.94 -5.29
N GLN A 239 14.67 10.90 -4.00
CA GLN A 239 15.43 12.00 -3.38
C GLN A 239 16.79 12.20 -4.06
N GLU A 240 17.49 11.13 -4.43
CA GLU A 240 18.78 11.20 -5.11
C GLU A 240 18.69 11.77 -6.53
N LEU A 241 17.62 11.47 -7.28
CA LEU A 241 17.53 11.75 -8.72
C LEU A 241 16.53 12.86 -9.09
N VAL A 242 15.36 12.87 -8.46
CA VAL A 242 14.29 13.82 -8.79
C VAL A 242 14.44 15.10 -7.98
N ASP A 243 14.64 14.99 -6.66
CA ASP A 243 14.73 16.17 -5.79
C ASP A 243 16.03 16.96 -6.01
N THR A 244 17.06 16.33 -6.56
CA THR A 244 18.29 16.99 -7.03
C THR A 244 18.16 17.62 -8.42
N GLY A 245 17.05 17.38 -9.12
CA GLY A 245 16.81 17.86 -10.48
C GLY A 245 17.54 17.11 -11.59
N LEU A 246 18.14 15.94 -11.30
CA LEU A 246 18.82 15.13 -12.32
C LEU A 246 17.86 14.53 -13.35
N ILE A 247 16.66 14.12 -12.91
CA ILE A 247 15.63 13.52 -13.76
C ILE A 247 14.26 14.11 -13.41
N PRO A 248 13.43 14.51 -14.40
CA PRO A 248 12.04 14.91 -14.15
C PRO A 248 11.22 13.80 -13.47
N VAL A 249 10.31 14.17 -12.56
CA VAL A 249 9.52 13.21 -11.78
C VAL A 249 8.73 12.22 -12.63
N LYS A 250 8.14 12.68 -13.74
CA LYS A 250 7.42 11.83 -14.67
C LYS A 250 8.32 10.79 -15.29
N GLU A 251 9.46 11.22 -15.81
CA GLU A 251 10.45 10.33 -16.42
C GLU A 251 10.94 9.29 -15.43
N PHE A 252 11.19 9.67 -14.17
CA PHE A 252 11.57 8.75 -13.10
C PHE A 252 10.54 7.62 -12.92
N HIS A 253 9.25 7.97 -12.73
CA HIS A 253 8.18 6.98 -12.57
C HIS A 253 7.98 6.12 -13.81
N ASP A 254 8.02 6.74 -14.99
CA ASP A 254 7.84 6.09 -16.28
C ASP A 254 8.94 5.08 -16.60
N ARG A 255 10.19 5.41 -16.27
CA ARG A 255 11.33 4.51 -16.42
C ARG A 255 11.32 3.40 -15.36
N PHE A 256 10.91 3.71 -14.12
CA PHE A 256 10.73 2.70 -13.07
C PHE A 256 9.74 1.62 -13.52
N LEU A 257 8.53 2.04 -13.93
CA LEU A 257 7.46 1.14 -14.38
C LEU A 257 7.86 0.30 -15.60
N ARG A 258 8.44 0.92 -16.62
CA ARG A 258 8.92 0.20 -17.81
C ARG A 258 10.11 -0.71 -17.52
N GLY A 259 10.82 -0.47 -16.42
CA GLY A 259 11.93 -1.30 -15.95
C GLY A 259 11.49 -2.73 -15.63
N ASN A 260 10.27 -2.90 -15.10
CA ASN A 260 9.76 -4.17 -14.60
C ASN A 260 10.64 -4.77 -13.49
N TYR A 261 10.26 -5.92 -12.93
CA TYR A 261 10.87 -6.51 -11.75
C TYR A 261 12.41 -6.56 -11.78
N MET A 262 13.03 -5.88 -10.83
CA MET A 262 14.47 -5.94 -10.56
C MET A 262 14.78 -5.41 -9.15
N PRO A 263 15.96 -5.68 -8.58
CA PRO A 263 16.39 -5.01 -7.35
C PRO A 263 16.43 -3.48 -7.52
N ILE A 264 16.03 -2.71 -6.50
CA ILE A 264 15.94 -1.24 -6.61
C ILE A 264 17.30 -0.59 -6.95
N GLU A 265 18.41 -1.19 -6.52
CA GLU A 265 19.76 -0.74 -6.90
C GLU A 265 20.02 -0.88 -8.41
N MET A 266 19.43 -1.88 -9.08
CA MET A 266 19.54 -2.01 -10.53
C MET A 266 18.75 -0.92 -11.24
N VAL A 267 17.62 -0.47 -10.68
CA VAL A 267 16.92 0.72 -11.19
C VAL A 267 17.82 1.94 -11.06
N ARG A 268 18.46 2.12 -9.91
CA ARG A 268 19.42 3.21 -9.69
C ARG A 268 20.55 3.18 -10.73
N ALA A 269 21.13 2.00 -10.99
CA ALA A 269 22.17 1.86 -12.00
C ALA A 269 21.66 2.20 -13.41
N LEU A 270 20.47 1.76 -13.78
CA LEU A 270 19.84 2.08 -15.07
C LEU A 270 19.52 3.56 -15.23
N LEU A 271 19.05 4.23 -14.17
CA LEU A 271 18.68 5.65 -14.23
C LEU A 271 19.90 6.57 -14.25
N LYS A 272 21.02 6.14 -13.64
CA LYS A 272 22.28 6.89 -13.57
C LYS A 272 23.31 6.48 -14.63
N ASP A 273 22.95 5.56 -15.52
CA ASP A 273 23.84 4.95 -16.52
C ASP A 273 25.15 4.43 -15.90
N VAL A 274 25.06 3.79 -14.72
CA VAL A 274 26.21 3.17 -14.06
C VAL A 274 26.65 1.95 -14.86
N PRO A 275 27.91 1.85 -15.30
CA PRO A 275 28.40 0.68 -16.00
C PRO A 275 28.40 -0.53 -15.07
N LEU A 276 27.63 -1.56 -15.44
CA LEU A 276 27.55 -2.83 -14.71
C LEU A 276 28.38 -3.89 -15.43
N ASN A 277 29.12 -4.70 -14.66
CA ASN A 277 29.80 -5.89 -15.14
C ASN A 277 29.25 -7.14 -14.42
N ARG A 278 29.69 -8.33 -14.82
CA ARG A 278 29.21 -9.60 -14.23
C ARG A 278 29.57 -9.78 -12.75
N GLU A 279 30.58 -9.06 -12.28
CA GLU A 279 31.12 -9.12 -10.93
C GLU A 279 30.58 -7.98 -10.05
N TYR A 280 29.58 -7.23 -10.53
CA TYR A 280 29.01 -6.13 -9.78
C TYR A 280 28.33 -6.62 -8.50
N GLU A 281 28.85 -6.17 -7.36
CA GLU A 281 28.25 -6.39 -6.05
C GLU A 281 27.46 -5.16 -5.60
N THR A 282 26.34 -5.40 -4.93
CA THR A 282 25.46 -4.36 -4.37
C THR A 282 26.22 -3.52 -3.35
N CYS A 283 26.33 -2.22 -3.60
CA CYS A 283 27.08 -1.29 -2.74
C CYS A 283 26.24 -0.10 -2.26
N TRP A 284 25.03 0.08 -2.80
CA TRP A 284 24.18 1.20 -2.47
C TRP A 284 23.59 1.12 -1.06
N LYS A 285 24.05 2.02 -0.19
CA LYS A 285 23.49 2.25 1.15
C LYS A 285 22.46 3.39 1.07
N TRP A 286 21.19 3.04 1.03
CA TRP A 286 20.07 4.00 0.95
C TRP A 286 19.57 4.46 2.34
N TYR A 287 20.13 3.92 3.41
CA TYR A 287 19.81 4.25 4.79
C TYR A 287 21.09 4.40 5.62
N ASN A 288 21.04 5.28 6.62
CA ASN A 288 22.07 5.41 7.64
C ASN A 288 21.52 4.83 8.93
N PHE A 289 22.15 3.79 9.49
CA PHE A 289 21.88 3.43 10.88
C PHE A 289 22.31 4.62 11.74
N LYS A 290 21.38 5.18 12.52
CA LYS A 290 21.81 5.91 13.73
C LYS A 290 22.28 4.84 14.69
N ASN A 291 23.59 4.74 14.87
CA ASN A 291 24.18 3.97 15.97
C ASN A 291 23.72 4.55 17.31
#